data_AF-A0A6M1LC92-F1
#
_entry.id   AF-A0A6M1LC92-F1
#
_cell.length_a   1.000
_cell.length_b   1.000
_cell.length_c   1.000
_cell.angle_alpha   90.00
_cell.angle_beta   90.00
_cell.angle_gamma   90.00
#
_symmetry.space_group_name_H-M   'P 1'
#
loop_
_entity.id
_entity.type
_entity.pdbx_description
1 polymer ?
#
loop_
_entity_poly.entity_id
_entity_poly.type
_entity_poly.pdbx_seq_one_letter_code
_entity_poly.pdbx_strand_id
1 'polypeptide(L)'
;MPEEPDHLGETFAERLDWLFRTTPDPTGKPYSVRRVAVELTRRGCRISHTHLNNLRQGRAPDPRRSVVEAIAAFFGRPPSFFTCRPTDRTPLDDDLVHLLADPYVRQVARRLVDARLSPEGHAVVVAVIEQVRRLEVAAGSRRRDTARLTGS
;
A
#
# COMPACT_ATOMS: atom_id res chain seq x y z
N MET A 1 -7.49 -21.16 -13.19
CA MET A 1 -7.69 -19.95 -12.38
C MET A 1 -6.80 -20.10 -11.15
N PRO A 2 -5.65 -19.42 -11.05
CA PRO A 2 -4.96 -19.35 -9.78
C PRO A 2 -5.74 -18.42 -8.86
N GLU A 3 -6.14 -18.93 -7.70
CA GLU A 3 -6.84 -18.23 -6.61
C GLU A 3 -6.14 -16.89 -6.30
N GLU A 4 -6.85 -15.77 -6.46
CA GLU A 4 -6.41 -14.46 -5.95
C GLU A 4 -6.47 -14.50 -4.42
N PRO A 5 -5.34 -14.38 -3.68
CA PRO A 5 -5.37 -14.38 -2.23
C PRO A 5 -5.67 -12.96 -1.75
N ASP A 6 -6.85 -12.41 -2.08
CA ASP A 6 -7.22 -11.04 -1.72
C ASP A 6 -8.10 -10.95 -0.46
N HIS A 7 -7.83 -11.84 0.50
CA HIS A 7 -8.31 -11.67 1.87
C HIS A 7 -7.09 -11.75 2.78
N LEU A 8 -6.57 -10.59 3.19
CA LEU A 8 -5.65 -10.55 4.32
C LEU A 8 -6.40 -11.11 5.53
N GLY A 9 -5.94 -12.26 6.02
CA GLY A 9 -6.61 -13.02 7.07
C GLY A 9 -6.99 -12.17 8.28
N GLU A 10 -8.02 -12.62 8.99
CA GLU A 10 -8.63 -11.87 10.08
C GLU A 10 -7.75 -11.85 11.33
N THR A 11 -6.86 -12.85 11.48
CA THR A 11 -6.05 -13.05 12.68
C THR A 11 -4.63 -12.50 12.52
N PHE A 12 -3.99 -12.20 13.67
CA PHE A 12 -2.57 -11.85 13.73
C PHE A 12 -1.69 -12.89 13.02
N ALA A 13 -1.98 -14.16 13.26
CA ALA A 13 -1.21 -15.30 12.72
C ALA A 13 -1.25 -15.34 11.19
N GLU A 14 -2.45 -15.21 10.59
CA GLU A 14 -2.61 -15.22 9.14
C GLU A 14 -1.93 -14.03 8.48
N ARG A 15 -2.02 -12.85 9.08
CA ARG A 15 -1.34 -11.64 8.57
C ARG A 15 0.17 -11.75 8.67
N LEU A 16 0.68 -12.32 9.77
CA LEU A 16 2.09 -12.58 9.93
C LEU A 16 2.56 -13.62 8.91
N ASP A 17 1.83 -14.71 8.72
CA ASP A 17 2.17 -15.73 7.74
C ASP A 17 2.16 -15.18 6.32
N TRP A 18 1.17 -14.35 5.98
CA TRP A 18 1.11 -13.63 4.71
C TRP A 18 2.37 -12.80 4.48
N LEU A 19 2.82 -12.00 5.46
CA LEU A 19 4.05 -11.21 5.34
C LEU A 19 5.29 -12.07 5.06
N PHE A 20 5.40 -13.24 5.71
CA PHE A 20 6.50 -14.17 5.45
C PHE A 20 6.46 -14.78 4.05
N ARG A 21 5.27 -14.94 3.45
CA ARG A 21 5.10 -15.49 2.09
C ARG A 21 5.28 -14.43 1.00
N THR A 22 4.83 -13.20 1.24
CA THR A 22 4.77 -12.14 0.22
C THR A 22 5.92 -11.15 0.27
N THR A 23 6.65 -11.08 1.39
CA THR A 23 7.77 -10.15 1.52
C THR A 23 9.10 -10.88 1.30
N PRO A 24 9.77 -10.67 0.14
CA PRO A 24 11.11 -11.19 -0.05
C PRO A 24 12.12 -10.42 0.81
N ASP A 25 13.23 -11.08 1.14
CA ASP A 25 14.39 -10.46 1.76
C ASP A 25 15.17 -9.60 0.75
N PRO A 26 16.19 -8.83 1.19
CA PRO A 26 16.99 -7.99 0.29
C PRO A 26 17.73 -8.78 -0.82
N THR A 27 17.78 -10.10 -0.72
CA THR A 27 18.38 -11.00 -1.73
C THR A 27 17.34 -11.66 -2.64
N GLY A 28 16.05 -11.31 -2.48
CA GLY A 28 14.94 -11.86 -3.25
C GLY A 28 14.41 -13.20 -2.74
N LYS A 29 14.87 -13.69 -1.58
CA LYS A 29 14.46 -14.99 -1.01
C LYS A 29 13.43 -14.81 0.11
N PRO A 30 12.55 -15.79 0.38
CA PRO A 30 11.64 -15.72 1.52
C PRO A 30 12.39 -15.61 2.85
N TYR A 31 11.85 -14.84 3.80
CA TYR A 31 12.43 -14.73 5.13
C TYR A 31 12.34 -16.05 5.92
N SER A 32 13.46 -16.49 6.48
CA SER A 32 13.49 -17.56 7.48
C SER A 32 13.06 -17.03 8.86
N VAL A 33 12.19 -17.77 9.57
CA VAL A 33 11.78 -17.45 10.96
C VAL A 33 12.98 -17.23 11.87
N ARG A 34 14.02 -18.07 11.73
CA ARG A 34 15.23 -17.98 12.55
C ARG A 34 15.98 -16.67 12.30
N ARG A 35 16.08 -16.26 11.03
CA ARG A 35 16.74 -15.00 10.65
C ARG A 35 15.98 -13.79 11.20
N VAL A 36 14.66 -13.78 11.04
CA VAL A 36 13.81 -12.69 11.55
C VAL A 36 13.92 -12.57 13.07
N ALA A 37 13.84 -13.68 13.81
CA ALA A 37 13.95 -13.66 15.27
C ALA A 37 15.31 -13.13 15.76
N VAL A 38 16.41 -13.49 15.09
CA VAL A 38 17.75 -12.96 15.38
C VAL A 38 17.80 -11.46 15.15
N GLU A 39 17.27 -10.99 14.03
CA GLU A 39 17.27 -9.57 13.69
C GLU A 39 16.40 -8.73 14.64
N LEU A 40 15.21 -9.22 14.99
CA LEU A 40 14.35 -8.59 15.99
C LEU A 40 15.04 -8.49 17.36
N THR A 41 15.75 -9.55 17.76
CA THR A 41 16.52 -9.56 19.01
C THR A 41 17.67 -8.55 18.98
N ARG A 42 18.37 -8.42 17.85
CA ARG A 42 19.42 -7.40 17.66
C ARG A 42 18.88 -5.97 17.78
N ARG A 43 17.63 -5.75 17.35
CA ARG A 43 16.93 -4.46 17.46
C ARG A 43 16.28 -4.21 18.82
N GLY A 44 16.57 -5.05 19.83
CA GLY A 44 16.08 -4.88 21.20
C GLY A 44 14.78 -5.61 21.54
N CYS A 45 14.13 -6.27 20.58
CA CYS A 45 12.96 -7.11 20.82
C CYS A 45 13.38 -8.57 21.06
N ARG A 46 13.60 -8.96 22.31
CA ARG A 46 13.99 -10.34 22.67
C ARG A 46 12.86 -11.33 22.34
N ILE A 47 12.98 -12.03 21.23
CA ILE A 47 12.02 -13.05 20.77
C ILE A 47 12.76 -14.28 20.25
N SER A 48 12.32 -15.47 20.70
CA SER A 48 12.87 -16.72 20.18
C SER A 48 12.23 -17.09 18.83
N HIS A 49 12.97 -17.80 17.98
CA HIS A 49 12.46 -18.33 16.72
C HIS A 49 11.25 -19.26 16.94
N THR A 50 11.25 -20.04 18.03
CA THR A 50 10.12 -20.89 18.43
C THR A 50 8.89 -20.07 18.78
N HIS A 51 9.06 -18.99 19.56
CA HIS A 51 7.94 -18.11 19.89
C HIS A 51 7.38 -17.43 18.63
N LEU A 52 8.25 -16.92 17.76
CA LEU A 52 7.83 -16.32 16.48
C LEU A 52 7.11 -17.34 15.57
N ASN A 53 7.54 -18.60 15.55
CA ASN A 53 6.83 -19.66 14.83
C ASN A 53 5.45 -19.96 15.44
N ASN A 54 5.34 -19.97 16.77
CA ASN A 54 4.05 -20.15 17.45
C ASN A 54 3.09 -19.00 17.17
N LEU A 55 3.60 -17.75 17.09
CA LEU A 55 2.81 -16.59 16.65
C LEU A 55 2.28 -16.78 15.22
N ARG A 56 3.13 -17.22 14.29
CA ARG A 56 2.75 -17.51 12.89
C ARG A 56 1.67 -18.59 12.77
N GLN A 57 1.72 -19.59 13.64
CA GLN A 57 0.78 -20.72 13.65
C GLN A 57 -0.48 -20.44 14.49
N GLY A 58 -0.62 -19.24 15.08
CA GLY A 58 -1.76 -18.90 15.93
C GLY A 58 -1.78 -19.62 17.29
N ARG A 59 -0.72 -20.33 17.65
CA ARG A 59 -0.59 -21.03 18.94
C ARG A 59 -0.31 -20.10 20.12
N ALA A 60 0.08 -18.86 19.83
CA ALA A 60 0.21 -17.78 20.79
C ALA A 60 -0.47 -16.52 20.21
N PRO A 61 -1.80 -16.46 20.20
CA PRO A 61 -2.54 -15.47 19.40
C PRO A 61 -2.48 -14.04 19.93
N ASP A 62 -2.08 -13.85 21.19
CA ASP A 62 -2.01 -12.53 21.86
C ASP A 62 -0.55 -12.11 22.14
N PRO A 63 0.21 -11.66 21.12
CA PRO A 63 1.53 -11.11 21.31
C PRO A 63 1.49 -9.78 22.05
N ARG A 64 2.48 -9.53 22.90
CA ARG A 64 2.65 -8.21 23.53
C ARG A 64 2.78 -7.13 22.46
N ARG A 65 2.21 -5.95 22.71
CA ARG A 65 2.27 -4.78 21.82
C ARG A 65 3.68 -4.48 21.30
N SER A 66 4.70 -4.55 22.17
CA SER A 66 6.09 -4.32 21.79
C SER A 66 6.61 -5.31 20.73
N VAL A 67 6.12 -6.56 20.75
CA VAL A 67 6.46 -7.59 19.75
C VAL A 67 5.77 -7.28 18.43
N VAL A 68 4.50 -6.86 18.46
CA VAL A 68 3.74 -6.45 17.27
C VAL A 68 4.44 -5.27 16.59
N GLU A 69 4.80 -4.24 17.34
CA GLU A 69 5.47 -3.04 16.82
C GLU A 69 6.83 -3.39 16.19
N ALA A 70 7.63 -4.23 16.85
CA ALA A 70 8.92 -4.66 16.34
C ALA A 70 8.80 -5.50 15.04
N ILE A 71 7.83 -6.41 14.98
CA ILE A 71 7.55 -7.21 13.78
C ILE A 71 7.07 -6.30 12.64
N ALA A 72 6.14 -5.39 12.91
CA ALA A 72 5.62 -4.44 11.91
C ALA A 72 6.76 -3.58 11.34
N ALA A 73 7.60 -3.01 12.20
CA ALA A 73 8.76 -2.23 11.79
C ALA A 73 9.77 -3.05 10.97
N PHE A 74 9.99 -4.32 11.31
CA PHE A 74 10.86 -5.21 10.53
C PHE A 74 10.37 -5.41 9.10
N PHE A 75 9.06 -5.60 8.90
CA PHE A 75 8.44 -5.77 7.59
C PHE A 75 8.06 -4.45 6.88
N GLY A 76 8.39 -3.30 7.48
CA GLY A 76 8.06 -1.99 6.93
C GLY A 76 6.56 -1.69 6.87
N ARG A 77 5.77 -2.27 7.79
CA ARG A 77 4.32 -2.06 7.89
C ARG A 77 3.98 -1.26 9.16
N PRO A 78 2.88 -0.49 9.17
CA PRO A 78 2.39 0.13 10.40
C PRO A 78 1.84 -0.96 11.34
N PRO A 79 1.93 -0.80 12.69
CA PRO A 79 1.38 -1.76 13.64
C PRO A 79 -0.12 -2.02 13.45
N SER A 80 -0.85 -1.01 12.95
CA SER A 80 -2.28 -1.12 12.61
C SER A 80 -2.57 -2.20 11.56
N PHE A 81 -1.57 -2.59 10.76
CA PHE A 81 -1.69 -3.73 9.85
C PHE A 81 -2.12 -5.01 10.55
N PHE A 82 -1.76 -5.22 11.82
CA PHE A 82 -2.15 -6.42 12.56
C PHE A 82 -3.49 -6.29 13.30
N THR A 83 -4.01 -5.06 13.46
CA THR A 83 -5.19 -4.79 14.29
C THR A 83 -6.39 -4.28 13.49
N CYS A 84 -6.19 -3.73 12.29
CA CYS A 84 -7.28 -3.30 11.42
C CYS A 84 -8.09 -4.50 10.97
N ARG A 85 -9.37 -4.58 11.36
CA ARG A 85 -10.29 -5.58 10.81
C ARG A 85 -10.36 -5.39 9.28
N PRO A 86 -10.58 -6.44 8.45
CA PRO A 86 -10.69 -6.26 7.00
C PRO A 86 -11.66 -5.14 6.59
N THR A 87 -12.69 -4.87 7.40
CA THR A 87 -13.64 -3.76 7.22
C THR A 87 -13.10 -2.36 7.55
N ASP A 88 -12.00 -2.26 8.30
CA ASP A 88 -11.32 -1.00 8.67
C ASP A 88 -10.19 -0.63 7.71
N ARG A 89 -10.01 -1.41 6.63
CA ARG A 89 -9.27 -0.92 5.47
C ARG A 89 -10.09 0.20 4.85
N THR A 90 -9.75 1.44 5.18
CA THR A 90 -10.15 2.57 4.34
C THR A 90 -9.76 2.21 2.90
N PRO A 91 -10.66 2.31 1.91
CA PRO A 91 -10.42 1.94 0.53
C PRO A 91 -9.32 2.84 -0.06
N LEU A 92 -8.07 2.49 0.23
CA LEU A 92 -6.89 3.15 -0.31
C LEU A 92 -6.20 2.29 -1.37
N ASP A 93 -6.69 1.08 -1.62
CA ASP A 93 -6.10 0.18 -2.61
C ASP A 93 -6.95 0.08 -3.89
N ASP A 94 -8.28 -0.06 -3.82
CA ASP A 94 -9.11 -0.22 -5.04
C ASP A 94 -9.14 1.02 -5.95
N ASP A 95 -9.32 2.22 -5.38
CA ASP A 95 -9.36 3.45 -6.16
C ASP A 95 -8.02 3.75 -6.82
N LEU A 96 -6.92 3.44 -6.13
CA LEU A 96 -5.57 3.63 -6.66
C LEU A 96 -5.22 2.59 -7.71
N VAL A 97 -5.61 1.33 -7.52
CA VAL A 97 -5.46 0.26 -8.50
C VAL A 97 -6.27 0.60 -9.76
N HIS A 98 -7.51 1.06 -9.61
CA HIS A 98 -8.35 1.44 -10.73
C HIS A 98 -7.81 2.69 -11.45
N LEU A 99 -7.27 3.66 -10.71
CA LEU A 99 -6.61 4.85 -11.27
C LEU A 99 -5.35 4.49 -12.06
N LEU A 100 -4.54 3.55 -11.59
CA LEU A 100 -3.32 3.08 -12.26
C LEU A 100 -3.60 2.10 -13.41
N ALA A 101 -4.84 1.60 -13.56
CA ALA A 101 -5.26 0.81 -14.70
C ALA A 101 -5.28 1.63 -16.00
N ASP A 102 -5.53 2.93 -15.91
CA ASP A 102 -5.50 3.85 -17.05
C ASP A 102 -4.06 4.00 -17.59
N PRO A 103 -3.82 3.71 -18.89
CA PRO A 103 -2.49 3.79 -19.50
C PRO A 103 -1.92 5.22 -19.51
N TYR A 104 -2.76 6.24 -19.62
CA TYR A 104 -2.34 7.65 -19.64
C TYR A 104 -1.91 8.11 -18.24
N VAL A 105 -2.65 7.71 -17.21
CA VAL A 105 -2.27 7.98 -15.82
C VAL A 105 -0.94 7.29 -15.47
N ARG A 106 -0.77 6.04 -15.89
CA ARG A 106 0.48 5.29 -15.69
C ARG A 106 1.68 5.95 -16.39
N GLN A 107 1.47 6.52 -17.58
CA GLN A 107 2.51 7.24 -18.30
C GLN A 107 2.95 8.52 -17.56
N VAL A 108 2.01 9.31 -17.05
CA VAL A 108 2.31 10.52 -16.27
C VAL A 108 3.04 10.16 -14.98
N ALA A 109 2.56 9.13 -14.27
CA ALA A 109 3.20 8.64 -13.05
C ALA A 109 4.67 8.24 -13.29
N ARG A 110 4.96 7.51 -14.38
CA ARG A 110 6.35 7.15 -14.75
C ARG A 110 7.23 8.37 -14.96
N ARG A 111 6.74 9.38 -15.69
CA ARG A 111 7.50 10.61 -15.94
C ARG A 111 7.81 11.38 -14.66
N LEU A 112 6.89 11.39 -13.70
CA LEU A 112 7.13 12.03 -12.40
C LEU A 112 8.22 11.32 -11.60
N VAL A 113 8.19 9.98 -11.59
CA VAL A 113 9.23 9.18 -10.93
C VAL A 113 10.60 9.38 -11.59
N ASP A 114 10.66 9.34 -12.93
CA ASP A 114 11.91 9.53 -13.69
C ASP A 114 12.52 10.92 -13.48
N ALA A 115 11.67 11.95 -13.39
CA ALA A 115 12.11 13.34 -13.22
C ALA A 115 12.67 13.64 -11.82
N ARG A 116 12.39 12.80 -10.82
CA ARG A 116 12.84 12.94 -9.41
C ARG A 116 12.68 14.37 -8.88
N LEU A 117 11.51 14.96 -9.10
CA LEU A 117 11.22 16.34 -8.75
C LEU A 117 11.30 16.57 -7.22
N SER A 118 11.64 17.79 -6.83
CA SER A 118 11.47 18.21 -5.43
C SER A 118 9.98 18.35 -5.09
N PRO A 119 9.60 18.45 -3.80
CA PRO A 119 8.21 18.72 -3.40
C PRO A 119 7.62 19.95 -4.09
N GLU A 120 8.41 21.02 -4.26
CA GLU A 120 8.01 22.23 -4.96
C GLU A 120 7.76 21.96 -6.45
N GLY A 121 8.60 21.14 -7.08
CA GLY A 121 8.39 20.70 -8.47
C GLY A 121 7.11 19.89 -8.65
N HIS A 122 6.76 19.04 -7.69
CA HIS A 122 5.48 18.32 -7.70
C HIS A 122 4.28 19.29 -7.59
N ALA A 123 4.36 20.31 -6.74
CA ALA A 123 3.31 21.31 -6.60
C ALA A 123 3.06 22.08 -7.91
N VAL A 124 4.11 22.36 -8.68
CA VAL A 124 3.98 22.98 -10.01
C VAL A 124 3.25 22.07 -10.98
N VAL A 125 3.55 20.77 -11.02
CA VAL A 125 2.84 19.81 -11.87
C VAL A 125 1.34 19.79 -11.53
N VAL A 126 1.01 19.72 -10.24
CA VAL A 126 -0.39 19.77 -9.78
C VAL A 126 -1.08 21.05 -10.25
N ALA A 127 -0.41 22.20 -10.15
CA ALA A 127 -0.97 23.48 -10.62
C ALA A 127 -1.23 23.49 -12.14
N VAL A 128 -0.37 22.85 -12.94
CA VAL A 128 -0.58 22.71 -14.39
C VAL A 128 -1.78 21.81 -14.68
N ILE A 129 -1.94 20.69 -13.97
CA ILE A 129 -3.09 19.80 -14.13
C ILE A 129 -4.40 20.55 -13.84
N GLU A 130 -4.45 21.32 -12.76
CA GLU A 130 -5.62 22.15 -12.42
C GLU A 130 -5.88 23.22 -13.49
N GLN A 131 -4.83 23.80 -14.06
CA GLN A 131 -4.98 24.75 -15.16
C GLN A 131 -5.60 24.11 -16.41
N VAL A 132 -5.14 22.92 -16.80
CA VAL A 132 -5.70 22.17 -17.94
C VAL A 132 -7.17 21.86 -17.69
N ARG A 133 -7.51 21.36 -16.51
CA ARG A 133 -8.90 21.09 -16.12
C ARG A 133 -9.80 22.32 -16.26
N ARG A 134 -9.35 23.48 -15.79
CA ARG A 134 -10.10 24.74 -15.93
C ARG A 134 -10.37 25.08 -17.39
N LEU A 135 -9.37 24.93 -18.26
CA LEU A 135 -9.50 25.20 -19.69
C LEU A 135 -10.48 24.23 -20.37
N GLU A 136 -10.44 22.95 -20.03
CA GLU A 136 -11.35 21.93 -20.57
C GLU A 136 -12.79 22.18 -20.15
N VAL A 137 -13.03 22.53 -18.88
CA VAL A 137 -14.37 22.90 -18.38
C VAL A 137 -14.88 24.13 -19.12
N ALA A 138 -14.05 25.18 -19.28
CA ALA A 138 -14.42 26.39 -19.99
C ALA A 138 -14.69 26.17 -21.50
N ALA A 139 -13.98 25.23 -22.14
CA ALA A 139 -14.24 24.82 -23.52
C ALA A 139 -15.54 24.00 -23.64
N GLY A 140 -15.82 23.13 -22.67
CA GLY A 140 -17.03 22.32 -22.61
C GLY A 140 -18.31 23.11 -22.35
N SER A 141 -18.25 24.21 -21.58
CA SER A 141 -19.38 25.11 -21.37
C SER A 141 -19.75 25.87 -22.64
N ARG A 142 -18.76 26.42 -23.35
CA ARG A 142 -18.97 27.14 -24.62
C ARG A 142 -19.65 26.27 -25.70
N ARG A 143 -19.25 24.99 -25.81
CA ARG A 143 -19.89 24.05 -26.76
C ARG A 143 -21.35 23.73 -26.44
N ARG A 144 -21.74 23.75 -25.16
CA ARG A 144 -23.11 23.49 -24.72
C ARG A 144 -24.03 24.69 -24.95
N ASP A 145 -23.51 25.90 -24.78
CA ASP A 145 -24.26 27.13 -25.04
C ASP A 145 -24.55 27.32 -26.54
N THR A 146 -23.57 27.02 -27.40
CA THR A 146 -23.78 27.06 -28.87
C THR A 146 -24.79 26.02 -29.36
N ALA A 147 -24.81 24.82 -28.76
CA ALA A 147 -25.74 23.76 -29.16
C ALA A 147 -27.20 24.04 -28.74
N ARG A 148 -27.44 24.83 -27.68
CA ARG A 148 -28.79 25.26 -27.27
C ARG A 148 -29.36 26.35 -28.19
N LEU A 149 -28.51 27.17 -28.79
CA LEU A 149 -28.92 28.29 -29.65
C LEU A 149 -29.31 27.87 -31.08
N THR A 150 -28.88 26.69 -31.53
CA THR A 150 -29.16 26.16 -32.88
C THR A 150 -30.30 25.13 -32.93
N GLY A 151 -31.00 24.91 -31.81
CA GLY A 151 -32.03 23.87 -31.64
C GLY A 151 -33.46 24.37 -31.43
N SER A 152 -33.79 25.58 -31.87
CA SER A 152 -35.16 26.14 -31.92
C SER A 152 -35.43 26.70 -33.31
#